data_AF-A0AAD4MAQ2-F1
#
_entry.id   AF-A0AAD4MAQ2-F1
#
_cell.length_a   1.000
_cell.length_b   1.000
_cell.length_c   1.000
_cell.angle_alpha   90.00
_cell.angle_beta   90.00
_cell.angle_gamma   90.00
#
_symmetry.space_group_name_H-M   'P 1'
#
loop_
_entity.id
_entity.type
_entity.pdbx_description
1 polymer ?
#
loop_
_entity_poly.entity_id
_entity_poly.type
_entity_poly.pdbx_seq_one_letter_code
_entity_poly.pdbx_strand_id
1 'polypeptide(L)'
;MTQLTTAFSLLLGLGARILYNKFLAFRVPGIEDHVLSGLWQGVALYYVLMEFPFLTLPVGFGIGARLLVNFVVTYDAAGCACTLLGVAVGVLFTDILSQFLEDGDPEDAYYEGSVVSDYPRRRRLVQLRGSYNTDERVRDHNRRRRAFLEADPSVTTAVTNTTNTWDSLSDWIDPNHTMTPLEREVAALRKKASMADSERRRFKEEKQWAQVQGNKARAAQMGWQVKRYSALMQSFHREADLRLLEANNERHRQEVASLQASASQVAGPSSSMPLLPPPQPVAITVGGPGHRSAPSPEPRLIPPPEEERPLRSAIAKGKQPERRPRRVSTTTDKDGNPMKPGSVFTGMHHHRRAASVLSRPSVRIEVHETPSRRLKRA
;
A
#
# COMPACT_ATOMS: atom_id res chain seq x y z
N MET A 1 -2.13 23.61 12.91
CA MET A 1 -0.76 23.93 12.49
C MET A 1 -0.78 23.94 10.98
N THR A 2 -0.60 25.09 10.35
CA THR A 2 -0.58 25.23 8.89
C THR A 2 0.65 24.52 8.36
N GLN A 3 0.47 23.28 7.89
CA GLN A 3 1.48 22.61 7.10
C GLN A 3 1.76 23.53 5.91
N LEU A 4 2.94 24.14 5.87
CA LEU A 4 3.37 24.93 4.73
C LEU A 4 3.42 23.97 3.54
N THR A 5 2.35 23.96 2.76
CA THR A 5 2.18 23.06 1.62
C THR A 5 3.32 23.35 0.65
N THR A 6 3.96 22.30 0.17
CA THR A 6 5.05 22.37 -0.84
C THR A 6 4.63 23.15 -2.10
N ALA A 7 3.33 23.24 -2.37
CA ALA A 7 2.76 24.13 -3.37
C ALA A 7 3.16 25.62 -3.16
N PHE A 8 3.20 26.10 -1.92
CA PHE A 8 3.56 27.49 -1.61
C PHE A 8 5.05 27.77 -1.87
N SER A 9 5.94 26.82 -1.55
CA SER A 9 7.37 26.96 -1.84
C SER A 9 7.67 26.90 -3.34
N LEU A 10 6.93 26.08 -4.10
CA LEU A 10 6.99 26.07 -5.56
C LEU A 10 6.46 27.36 -6.17
N LEU A 11 5.34 27.89 -5.68
CA LEU A 11 4.77 29.14 -6.15
C LEU A 11 5.72 30.32 -5.92
N LEU A 12 6.36 30.39 -4.74
CA LEU A 12 7.37 31.40 -4.44
C LEU A 12 8.63 31.24 -5.27
N GLY A 13 9.16 30.03 -5.40
CA GLY A 13 10.39 29.77 -6.18
C GLY A 13 10.20 30.04 -7.66
N LEU A 14 9.07 29.60 -8.24
CA LEU A 14 8.73 29.82 -9.63
C LEU A 14 8.39 31.31 -9.88
N GLY A 15 7.62 31.93 -8.98
CA GLY A 15 7.28 33.35 -9.04
C GLY A 15 8.52 34.24 -8.99
N ALA A 16 9.47 33.95 -8.09
CA ALA A 16 10.74 34.67 -7.99
C ALA A 16 11.57 34.53 -9.27
N ARG A 17 11.60 33.34 -9.89
CA ARG A 17 12.31 33.11 -11.17
C ARG A 17 11.69 33.89 -12.32
N ILE A 18 10.36 33.94 -12.39
CA ILE A 18 9.65 34.72 -13.42
C ILE A 18 9.90 36.22 -13.21
N LEU A 19 9.83 36.69 -11.96
CA LEU A 19 10.15 38.08 -11.62
C LEU A 19 11.59 38.41 -12.02
N TYR A 20 12.54 37.54 -11.70
CA TYR A 20 13.94 37.68 -12.09
C TYR A 20 14.11 37.77 -13.60
N ASN A 21 13.53 36.83 -14.37
CA ASN A 21 13.61 36.86 -15.83
C ASN A 21 13.01 38.15 -16.40
N LYS A 22 11.86 38.59 -15.87
CA LYS A 22 11.16 39.77 -16.40
C LYS A 22 11.87 41.09 -16.10
N PHE A 23 12.51 41.20 -14.94
CA PHE A 23 13.17 42.45 -14.50
C PHE A 23 14.65 42.53 -14.85
N LEU A 24 15.35 41.39 -14.95
CA LEU A 24 16.81 41.37 -15.16
C LEU A 24 17.22 40.92 -16.55
N ALA A 25 16.38 40.17 -17.27
CA ALA A 25 16.60 39.87 -18.68
C ALA A 25 15.73 40.80 -19.52
N PHE A 26 16.28 41.94 -19.97
CA PHE A 26 15.70 42.79 -21.02
C PHE A 26 15.71 42.07 -22.39
N ARG A 27 15.18 40.86 -22.45
CA ARG A 27 15.06 40.06 -23.68
C ARG A 27 13.70 40.29 -24.31
N VAL A 28 13.67 40.15 -25.64
CA VAL A 28 12.43 40.12 -26.41
C VAL A 28 11.59 38.94 -25.91
N PRO A 29 10.28 39.13 -25.63
CA PRO A 29 9.41 38.08 -25.13
C PRO A 29 9.47 36.84 -26.03
N GLY A 30 9.89 35.72 -25.47
CA GLY A 30 9.97 34.44 -26.17
C GLY A 30 8.77 33.55 -25.87
N ILE A 31 8.61 32.47 -26.66
CA ILE A 31 7.60 31.42 -26.40
C ILE A 31 7.76 30.82 -24.99
N GLU A 32 9.00 30.76 -24.50
CA GLU A 32 9.34 30.29 -23.14
C GLU A 32 8.63 31.11 -22.05
N ASP A 33 8.50 32.43 -22.23
CA ASP A 33 7.87 33.31 -21.24
C ASP A 33 6.37 33.06 -21.13
N HIS A 34 5.73 32.71 -22.26
CA HIS A 34 4.32 32.32 -22.31
C HIS A 34 4.09 31.00 -21.58
N VAL A 35 4.95 29.99 -21.79
CA VAL A 35 4.84 28.70 -21.09
C VAL A 35 5.09 28.88 -19.59
N LEU A 36 6.12 29.62 -19.19
CA LEU A 36 6.44 29.90 -17.79
C LEU A 36 5.32 30.68 -17.08
N SER A 37 4.75 31.70 -17.75
CA SER A 37 3.61 32.45 -17.23
C SER A 37 2.38 31.55 -17.06
N GLY A 38 2.12 30.66 -18.03
CA GLY A 38 1.04 29.68 -17.94
C GLY A 38 1.26 28.70 -16.78
N LEU A 39 2.48 28.17 -16.66
CA LEU A 39 2.86 27.24 -15.58
C LEU A 39 2.58 27.86 -14.20
N TRP A 40 3.01 29.11 -13.99
CA TRP A 40 2.77 29.81 -12.73
C TRP A 40 1.28 30.04 -12.45
N GLN A 41 0.50 30.40 -13.47
CA GLN A 41 -0.95 30.53 -13.34
C GLN A 41 -1.62 29.19 -13.00
N GLY A 42 -1.16 28.08 -13.59
CA GLY A 42 -1.64 26.73 -13.28
C GLY A 42 -1.36 26.31 -11.84
N VAL A 43 -0.14 26.55 -11.36
CA VAL A 43 0.24 26.28 -9.95
C VAL A 43 -0.59 27.15 -8.99
N ALA A 44 -0.77 28.44 -9.32
CA ALA A 44 -1.60 29.35 -8.52
C ALA A 44 -3.07 28.93 -8.49
N LEU A 45 -3.62 28.50 -9.63
CA LEU A 45 -4.99 28.00 -9.74
C LEU A 45 -5.19 26.73 -8.89
N TYR A 46 -4.25 25.78 -8.93
CA TYR A 46 -4.29 24.57 -8.10
C TYR A 46 -4.24 24.91 -6.60
N TYR A 47 -3.38 25.86 -6.21
CA TYR A 47 -3.30 26.30 -4.82
C TYR A 47 -4.62 26.91 -4.32
N VAL A 48 -5.25 27.79 -5.13
CA VAL A 48 -6.56 28.37 -4.79
C VAL A 48 -7.64 27.29 -4.75
N LEU A 49 -7.60 26.31 -5.67
CA LEU A 49 -8.54 25.20 -5.69
C LEU A 49 -8.51 24.39 -4.40
N MET A 50 -7.31 24.14 -3.86
CA MET A 50 -7.14 23.37 -2.63
C MET A 50 -7.47 24.17 -1.37
N GLU A 51 -7.06 25.43 -1.28
CA GLU A 51 -7.21 26.23 -0.05
C GLU A 51 -8.57 26.96 0.01
N PHE A 52 -9.06 27.47 -1.12
CA PHE A 52 -10.24 28.33 -1.20
C PHE A 52 -11.14 27.98 -2.39
N PRO A 53 -11.91 26.87 -2.34
CA PRO A 53 -12.70 26.40 -3.47
C PRO A 53 -13.73 27.42 -3.99
N PHE A 54 -14.23 28.30 -3.11
CA PHE A 54 -15.14 29.39 -3.49
C PHE A 54 -14.49 30.45 -4.40
N LEU A 55 -13.17 30.62 -4.32
CA LEU A 55 -12.40 31.57 -5.14
C LEU A 55 -11.92 30.96 -6.46
N THR A 56 -12.06 29.65 -6.65
CA THR A 56 -11.63 28.97 -7.88
C THR A 56 -12.37 29.50 -9.11
N LEU A 57 -13.69 29.66 -9.03
CA LEU A 57 -14.49 30.16 -10.15
C LEU A 57 -14.06 31.57 -10.61
N PRO A 58 -13.94 32.58 -9.73
CA PRO A 58 -13.50 33.90 -10.16
C PRO A 58 -12.04 33.92 -10.65
N VAL A 59 -11.13 33.13 -10.05
CA VAL A 59 -9.74 33.04 -10.51
C VAL A 59 -9.66 32.36 -11.88
N GLY A 60 -10.37 31.25 -12.08
CA GLY A 60 -10.45 30.55 -13.36
C GLY A 60 -11.07 31.44 -14.45
N PHE A 61 -12.13 32.18 -14.12
CA PHE A 61 -12.73 33.16 -15.04
C PHE A 61 -11.74 34.28 -15.38
N GLY A 62 -10.98 34.78 -14.40
CA GLY A 62 -9.94 35.79 -14.64
C GLY A 62 -8.84 35.32 -15.58
N ILE A 63 -8.36 34.08 -15.43
CA ILE A 63 -7.39 33.47 -16.34
C ILE A 63 -7.99 33.33 -17.75
N GLY A 64 -9.21 32.81 -17.85
CA GLY A 64 -9.92 32.65 -19.13
C GLY A 64 -10.16 33.98 -19.85
N ALA A 65 -10.63 35.00 -19.14
CA ALA A 65 -10.84 36.34 -19.68
C ALA A 65 -9.52 36.98 -20.16
N ARG A 66 -8.43 36.81 -19.42
CA ARG A 66 -7.10 37.27 -19.85
C ARG A 66 -6.63 36.57 -21.12
N LEU A 67 -6.82 35.27 -21.24
CA LEU A 67 -6.49 34.51 -22.45
C LEU A 67 -7.32 34.99 -23.64
N LEU A 68 -8.62 35.23 -23.44
CA LEU A 68 -9.51 35.78 -24.46
C LEU A 68 -9.05 37.16 -24.94
N VAL A 69 -8.69 38.06 -24.01
CA VAL A 69 -8.20 39.40 -24.35
C VAL A 69 -6.90 39.31 -25.14
N ASN A 70 -5.95 38.48 -24.71
CA ASN A 70 -4.72 38.27 -25.48
C ASN A 70 -5.03 37.75 -26.88
N PHE A 71 -5.89 36.74 -27.00
CA PHE A 71 -6.28 36.18 -28.29
C PHE A 71 -6.91 37.22 -29.22
N VAL A 72 -7.83 38.05 -28.72
CA VAL A 72 -8.55 39.06 -29.52
C VAL A 72 -7.66 40.26 -29.87
N VAL A 73 -6.78 40.69 -28.96
CA VAL A 73 -6.00 41.92 -29.14
C VAL A 73 -4.71 41.66 -29.92
N THR A 74 -3.98 40.59 -29.61
CA THR A 74 -2.68 40.31 -30.25
C THR A 74 -2.80 39.36 -31.44
N TYR A 75 -3.94 38.66 -31.61
CA TYR A 75 -4.15 37.61 -32.61
C TYR A 75 -3.06 36.52 -32.62
N ASP A 76 -2.31 36.39 -31.51
CA ASP A 76 -1.25 35.39 -31.38
C ASP A 76 -1.81 34.10 -30.81
N ALA A 77 -2.35 33.27 -31.71
CA ALA A 77 -2.88 31.96 -31.37
C ALA A 77 -1.81 31.03 -30.78
N ALA A 78 -0.55 31.14 -31.22
CA ALA A 78 0.55 30.31 -30.74
C ALA A 78 0.90 30.67 -29.30
N GLY A 79 1.05 31.96 -28.99
CA GLY A 79 1.26 32.43 -27.62
C GLY A 79 0.13 32.00 -26.68
N CYS A 80 -1.12 32.10 -27.12
CA CYS A 80 -2.28 31.65 -26.34
C CYS A 80 -2.25 30.13 -26.09
N ALA A 81 -1.97 29.32 -27.11
CA ALA A 81 -1.86 27.87 -26.98
C ALA A 81 -0.73 27.47 -26.01
N CYS A 82 0.42 28.13 -26.08
CA CYS A 82 1.54 27.90 -25.16
C CYS A 82 1.19 28.28 -23.71
N THR A 83 0.46 29.37 -23.48
CA THR A 83 0.00 29.72 -22.13
C THR A 83 -0.99 28.69 -21.58
N LEU A 84 -1.96 28.22 -22.40
CA LEU A 84 -2.91 27.18 -22.00
C LEU A 84 -2.21 25.86 -21.66
N LEU A 85 -1.24 25.46 -22.49
CA LEU A 85 -0.43 24.28 -22.25
C LEU A 85 0.38 24.42 -20.95
N GLY A 86 0.97 25.59 -20.71
CA GLY A 86 1.64 25.91 -19.45
C GLY A 86 0.71 25.75 -18.24
N VAL A 87 -0.51 26.29 -18.30
CA VAL A 87 -1.51 26.17 -17.22
C VAL A 87 -1.84 24.70 -16.94
N ALA A 88 -2.13 23.91 -17.99
CA ALA A 88 -2.45 22.49 -17.85
C ALA A 88 -1.29 21.69 -17.24
N VAL A 89 -0.06 21.91 -17.73
CA VAL A 89 1.15 21.28 -17.18
C VAL A 89 1.38 21.69 -15.74
N GLY A 90 1.15 22.96 -15.38
CA GLY A 90 1.29 23.45 -14.01
C GLY A 90 0.34 22.76 -13.04
N VAL A 91 -0.93 22.57 -13.43
CA VAL A 91 -1.92 21.84 -12.62
C VAL A 91 -1.54 20.37 -12.47
N LEU A 92 -1.23 19.68 -13.58
CA LEU A 92 -0.84 18.26 -13.56
C LEU A 92 0.43 18.01 -12.74
N PHE A 93 1.44 18.86 -12.92
CA PHE A 93 2.69 18.73 -12.19
C PHE A 93 2.50 18.94 -10.68
N THR A 94 1.63 19.87 -10.30
CA THR A 94 1.32 20.10 -8.88
C THR A 94 0.51 18.94 -8.29
N ASP A 95 -0.43 18.36 -9.05
CA ASP A 95 -1.18 17.16 -8.64
C ASP A 95 -0.27 15.95 -8.44
N ILE A 96 0.61 15.65 -9.40
CA ILE A 96 1.59 14.55 -9.28
C ILE A 96 2.51 14.77 -8.08
N LEU A 97 2.95 16.01 -7.84
CA LEU A 97 3.76 16.33 -6.66
C LEU A 97 2.96 16.20 -5.37
N SER A 98 1.68 16.57 -5.35
CA SER A 98 0.79 16.36 -4.20
C SER A 98 0.70 14.87 -3.89
N GLN A 99 0.42 14.05 -4.90
CA GLN A 99 0.35 12.59 -4.78
C GLN A 99 1.69 12.01 -4.30
N PHE A 100 2.82 12.43 -4.88
CA PHE A 100 4.13 11.93 -4.47
C PHE A 100 4.51 12.34 -3.05
N LEU A 101 4.06 13.52 -2.60
CA LEU A 101 4.30 13.98 -1.24
C LEU A 101 3.39 13.26 -0.23
N GLU A 102 2.11 13.08 -0.58
CA GLU A 102 1.12 12.36 0.23
C GLU A 102 1.46 10.86 0.34
N ASP A 103 1.88 10.24 -0.77
CA ASP A 103 2.35 8.84 -0.81
C ASP A 103 3.76 8.69 -0.20
N GLY A 104 4.48 9.79 -0.06
CA GLY A 104 5.85 9.87 0.43
C GLY A 104 5.99 9.69 1.94
N ASP A 105 4.89 9.79 2.71
CA ASP A 105 4.90 9.59 4.16
C ASP A 105 4.15 8.32 4.60
N PRO A 106 4.71 7.12 4.34
CA PRO A 106 4.15 5.87 4.86
C PRO A 106 4.44 5.64 6.35
N GLU A 107 5.02 6.61 7.09
CA GLU A 107 5.43 6.39 8.48
C GLU A 107 4.43 6.85 9.55
N ASP A 108 3.53 7.81 9.28
CA ASP A 108 2.65 8.35 10.33
C ASP A 108 1.15 8.03 10.20
N ALA A 109 0.72 7.29 9.17
CA ALA A 109 -0.61 6.67 9.15
C ALA A 109 -0.71 5.39 10.03
N TYR A 110 0.23 5.23 10.97
CA TYR A 110 0.18 4.22 12.03
C TYR A 110 -0.75 4.72 13.17
N TYR A 111 -2.05 4.52 12.97
CA TYR A 111 -2.93 4.01 14.03
C TYR A 111 -3.01 4.85 15.34
N GLU A 112 -3.41 6.12 15.25
CA GLU A 112 -4.15 6.73 16.36
C GLU A 112 -5.64 6.50 16.09
N GLY A 113 -6.31 5.85 17.05
CA GLY A 113 -7.58 5.18 16.83
C GLY A 113 -8.65 6.06 16.19
N SER A 114 -9.07 5.68 14.98
CA SER A 114 -10.44 5.90 14.54
C SER A 114 -11.34 5.09 15.46
N VAL A 115 -11.68 5.71 16.59
CA VAL A 115 -12.90 5.51 17.33
C VAL A 115 -14.00 5.36 16.28
N VAL A 116 -14.53 4.15 16.20
CA VAL A 116 -15.78 3.85 15.53
C VAL A 116 -16.76 4.94 15.96
N SER A 117 -17.16 5.79 15.01
CA SER A 117 -18.33 6.64 15.19
C SER A 117 -19.48 5.71 15.53
N ASP A 118 -19.84 5.68 16.82
CA ASP A 118 -20.98 4.99 17.37
C ASP A 118 -22.25 5.50 16.68
N TYR A 119 -22.72 4.75 15.68
CA TYR A 119 -24.16 4.66 15.47
C TYR A 119 -24.76 3.99 16.72
N PRO A 120 -25.85 4.51 17.31
CA PRO A 120 -26.40 4.00 18.56
C PRO A 120 -27.11 2.65 18.34
N ARG A 121 -26.34 1.58 18.14
CA ARG A 121 -26.88 0.22 18.09
C ARG A 121 -26.86 -0.34 19.51
N ARG A 122 -28.00 -0.21 20.19
CA ARG A 122 -28.37 -0.84 21.48
C ARG A 122 -27.53 -2.07 21.80
N ARG A 123 -26.45 -1.90 22.57
CA ARG A 123 -25.68 -3.00 23.14
C ARG A 123 -26.31 -3.41 24.46
N ARG A 124 -26.86 -4.62 24.47
CA ARG A 124 -27.22 -5.37 25.67
C ARG A 124 -25.94 -5.55 26.49
N LEU A 125 -25.95 -5.09 27.72
CA LEU A 125 -24.87 -5.27 28.69
C LEU A 125 -24.61 -6.77 28.89
N VAL A 126 -23.47 -7.27 28.41
CA VAL A 126 -22.89 -8.50 28.94
C VAL A 126 -21.49 -8.13 29.38
N GLN A 127 -21.36 -7.90 30.69
CA GLN A 127 -20.10 -7.68 31.37
C GLN A 127 -19.30 -8.99 31.32
N LEU A 128 -18.32 -9.08 30.43
CA LEU A 128 -17.29 -10.12 30.50
C LEU A 128 -16.05 -9.53 31.17
N ARG A 129 -15.98 -9.82 32.46
CA ARG A 129 -14.82 -9.77 33.34
C ARG A 129 -13.73 -10.71 32.77
N GLY A 130 -12.68 -10.17 32.15
CA GLY A 130 -11.49 -10.93 31.71
C GLY A 130 -10.26 -10.08 31.97
N SER A 131 -9.62 -10.16 33.12
CA SER A 131 -8.76 -11.23 33.67
C SER A 131 -7.34 -11.22 33.08
N TYR A 132 -6.39 -11.07 34.00
CA TYR A 132 -4.99 -10.69 33.85
C TYR A 132 -4.07 -11.86 33.46
N ASN A 133 -4.32 -12.56 32.34
CA ASN A 133 -3.56 -13.76 31.95
C ASN A 133 -2.86 -13.64 30.59
N THR A 134 -2.12 -12.56 30.33
CA THR A 134 -1.32 -12.42 29.10
C THR A 134 0.05 -13.11 29.22
N ASP A 135 0.61 -13.24 30.42
CA ASP A 135 1.94 -13.85 30.63
C ASP A 135 1.95 -15.38 30.52
N GLU A 136 0.82 -16.04 30.79
CA GLU A 136 0.73 -17.50 30.71
C GLU A 136 0.73 -17.99 29.24
N ARG A 137 0.12 -17.21 28.34
CA ARG A 137 0.06 -17.51 26.90
C ARG A 137 1.44 -17.48 26.22
N VAL A 138 2.35 -16.64 26.72
CA VAL A 138 3.74 -16.55 26.21
C VAL A 138 4.58 -17.73 26.68
N ARG A 139 4.38 -18.22 27.92
CA ARG A 139 5.07 -19.42 28.41
C ARG A 139 4.65 -20.68 27.67
N ASP A 140 3.37 -20.81 27.34
CA ASP A 140 2.84 -22.01 26.67
C ASP A 140 3.31 -22.11 25.21
N HIS A 141 3.50 -20.96 24.54
CA HIS A 141 4.04 -20.94 23.18
C HIS A 141 5.51 -21.39 23.10
N ASN A 142 6.33 -21.05 24.11
CA ASN A 142 7.71 -21.51 24.22
C ASN A 142 7.83 -23.00 24.57
N ARG A 143 6.86 -23.56 25.31
CA ARG A 143 6.85 -25.00 25.65
C ARG A 143 6.58 -25.87 24.42
N ARG A 144 5.65 -25.46 23.54
CA ARG A 144 5.41 -26.15 22.25
C ARG A 144 6.62 -26.10 21.31
N ARG A 145 7.40 -25.02 21.35
CA ARG A 145 8.59 -24.88 20.49
C ARG A 145 9.75 -25.81 20.88
N ARG A 146 9.84 -26.21 22.16
CA ARG A 146 10.81 -27.22 22.62
C ARG A 146 10.40 -28.65 22.30
N ALA A 147 9.10 -28.96 22.37
CA ALA A 147 8.59 -30.28 21.98
C ALA A 147 8.82 -30.62 20.49
N PHE A 148 8.95 -29.60 19.63
CA PHE A 148 9.30 -29.79 18.22
C PHE A 148 10.80 -30.02 17.95
N LEU A 149 11.68 -29.71 18.91
CA LEU A 149 13.13 -29.90 18.78
C LEU A 149 13.62 -31.24 19.35
N GLU A 150 12.80 -31.91 20.18
CA GLU A 150 13.08 -33.22 20.76
C GLU A 150 12.43 -34.39 20.01
N ALA A 151 11.69 -34.14 18.92
CA ALA A 151 11.24 -35.18 18.02
C ALA A 151 12.40 -35.61 17.10
N ASP A 152 12.82 -36.86 17.22
CA ASP A 152 13.93 -37.47 16.47
C ASP A 152 13.96 -37.08 14.97
N PRO A 153 15.04 -36.46 14.47
CA PRO A 153 15.19 -36.11 13.07
C PRO A 153 15.70 -37.28 12.23
N SER A 154 14.98 -38.41 12.22
CA SER A 154 15.40 -39.63 11.49
C SER A 154 14.58 -39.95 10.24
N VAL A 155 13.75 -39.01 9.76
CA VAL A 155 13.09 -39.14 8.44
C VAL A 155 13.40 -37.93 7.57
N THR A 156 14.51 -38.05 6.84
CA THR A 156 14.74 -37.56 5.47
C THR A 156 14.03 -36.26 5.09
N THR A 157 14.59 -35.11 5.49
CA THR A 157 14.35 -33.83 4.82
C THR A 157 15.69 -33.22 4.41
N ALA A 158 16.25 -33.77 3.33
CA ALA A 158 17.29 -33.10 2.56
C ALA A 158 16.66 -31.89 1.83
N VAL A 159 16.35 -30.85 2.60
CA VAL A 159 15.89 -29.54 2.12
C VAL A 159 17.12 -28.68 1.86
N THR A 160 17.72 -28.92 0.70
CA THR A 160 18.66 -27.99 0.07
C THR A 160 18.55 -28.16 -1.44
N ASN A 161 17.49 -27.61 -2.02
CA ASN A 161 17.48 -27.01 -3.37
C ASN A 161 16.13 -26.30 -3.61
N THR A 162 16.14 -25.00 -3.31
CA THR A 162 15.01 -24.10 -3.06
C THR A 162 14.35 -23.51 -4.33
N THR A 163 14.02 -24.31 -5.34
CA THR A 163 13.22 -23.78 -6.46
C THR A 163 12.15 -24.68 -7.08
N ASN A 164 12.15 -26.02 -6.97
CA ASN A 164 11.47 -26.82 -8.01
C ASN A 164 10.60 -28.02 -7.61
N THR A 165 9.92 -28.03 -6.46
CA THR A 165 8.84 -29.03 -6.25
C THR A 165 7.61 -28.43 -5.57
N TRP A 166 6.94 -27.54 -6.29
CA TRP A 166 5.63 -27.02 -5.88
C TRP A 166 4.56 -28.12 -5.80
N ASP A 167 4.72 -29.19 -6.57
CA ASP A 167 3.84 -30.36 -6.54
C ASP A 167 3.95 -31.12 -5.21
N SER A 168 5.15 -31.21 -4.62
CA SER A 168 5.33 -31.83 -3.29
C SER A 168 4.62 -31.07 -2.16
N LEU A 169 4.30 -29.79 -2.37
CA LEU A 169 3.55 -28.99 -1.41
C LEU A 169 2.04 -29.31 -1.44
N SER A 170 1.54 -29.82 -2.57
CA SER A 170 0.16 -30.26 -2.74
C SER A 170 -0.12 -31.55 -1.96
N ASP A 171 0.79 -32.52 -2.03
CA ASP A 171 0.66 -33.81 -1.34
C ASP A 171 0.62 -33.68 0.19
N TRP A 172 1.26 -32.64 0.74
CA TRP A 172 1.21 -32.38 2.18
C TRP A 172 -0.11 -31.74 2.64
N ILE A 173 -0.86 -31.09 1.75
CA ILE A 173 -2.10 -30.39 2.11
C ILE A 173 -3.26 -31.36 2.24
N ASP A 174 -3.28 -32.41 1.42
CA ASP A 174 -4.33 -33.43 1.43
C ASP A 174 -3.72 -34.83 1.32
N PRO A 175 -3.08 -35.33 2.39
CA PRO A 175 -2.43 -36.63 2.39
C PRO A 175 -3.41 -37.77 2.08
N ASN A 176 -4.68 -37.62 2.47
CA ASN A 176 -5.73 -38.62 2.25
C ASN A 176 -6.41 -38.48 0.88
N HIS A 177 -6.00 -37.52 0.04
CA HIS A 177 -6.58 -37.28 -1.29
C HIS A 177 -8.11 -37.14 -1.28
N THR A 178 -8.65 -36.56 -0.21
CA THR A 178 -10.10 -36.41 0.00
C THR A 178 -10.67 -35.19 -0.72
N MET A 179 -9.83 -34.21 -1.03
CA MET A 179 -10.23 -32.97 -1.68
C MET A 179 -10.19 -33.11 -3.20
N THR A 180 -11.18 -32.48 -3.85
CA THR A 180 -11.17 -32.37 -5.31
C THR A 180 -9.89 -31.67 -5.78
N PRO A 181 -9.38 -31.95 -6.99
CA PRO A 181 -8.12 -31.36 -7.47
C PRO A 181 -8.14 -29.82 -7.42
N LEU A 182 -9.27 -29.19 -7.76
CA LEU A 182 -9.44 -27.73 -7.65
C LEU A 182 -9.42 -27.23 -6.20
N GLU A 183 -10.03 -27.96 -5.26
CA GLU A 183 -9.95 -27.61 -3.84
C GLU A 183 -8.53 -27.72 -3.30
N ARG A 184 -7.75 -28.71 -3.77
CA ARG A 184 -6.31 -28.84 -3.42
C ARG A 184 -5.51 -27.63 -3.91
N GLU A 185 -5.76 -27.17 -5.13
CA GLU A 185 -5.11 -25.97 -5.67
C GLU A 185 -5.47 -24.71 -4.87
N VAL A 186 -6.75 -24.50 -4.57
CA VAL A 186 -7.20 -23.36 -3.75
C VAL A 186 -6.57 -23.41 -2.35
N ALA A 187 -6.53 -24.59 -1.74
CA ALA A 187 -5.86 -24.78 -0.44
C ALA A 187 -4.35 -24.50 -0.53
N ALA A 188 -3.68 -24.93 -1.61
CA ALA A 188 -2.28 -24.64 -1.87
C ALA A 188 -2.01 -23.13 -2.03
N LEU A 189 -2.85 -22.42 -2.78
CA LEU A 189 -2.74 -20.96 -2.95
C LEU A 189 -2.96 -20.23 -1.62
N ARG A 190 -3.95 -20.63 -0.82
CA ARG A 190 -4.17 -20.05 0.52
C ARG A 190 -3.01 -20.31 1.47
N LYS A 191 -2.39 -21.49 1.39
CA LYS A 191 -1.18 -21.81 2.15
C LYS A 191 0.00 -20.94 1.70
N LYS A 192 0.17 -20.73 0.39
CA LYS A 192 1.19 -19.82 -0.17
C LYS A 192 0.98 -18.37 0.29
N ALA A 193 -0.26 -17.89 0.28
CA ALA A 193 -0.60 -16.57 0.82
C ALA A 193 -0.24 -16.47 2.31
N SER A 194 -0.56 -17.50 3.09
CA SER A 194 -0.22 -17.56 4.52
C SER A 194 1.29 -17.56 4.76
N MET A 195 2.06 -18.27 3.93
CA MET A 195 3.51 -18.28 3.96
C MET A 195 4.07 -16.88 3.64
N ALA A 196 3.56 -16.23 2.60
CA ALA A 196 3.94 -14.86 2.25
C ALA A 196 3.65 -13.85 3.37
N ASP A 197 2.52 -13.97 4.07
CA ASP A 197 2.23 -13.11 5.23
C ASP A 197 3.18 -13.40 6.42
N SER A 198 3.57 -14.66 6.63
CA SER A 198 4.55 -15.00 7.67
C SER A 198 5.91 -14.34 7.43
N GLU A 199 6.39 -14.35 6.18
CA GLU A 199 7.63 -13.65 5.78
C GLU A 199 7.46 -12.13 5.89
N ARG A 200 6.32 -11.59 5.46
CA ARG A 200 6.02 -10.16 5.62
C ARG A 200 6.10 -9.71 7.07
N ARG A 201 5.58 -10.49 8.03
CA ARG A 201 5.66 -10.17 9.47
C ARG A 201 7.10 -10.20 9.97
N ARG A 202 7.86 -11.23 9.61
CA ARG A 202 9.28 -11.32 9.92
C ARG A 202 10.06 -10.09 9.42
N PHE A 203 9.84 -9.68 8.17
CA PHE A 203 10.51 -8.49 7.63
C PHE A 203 10.06 -7.18 8.29
N LYS A 204 8.82 -7.10 8.80
CA LYS A 204 8.38 -5.95 9.60
C LYS A 204 9.14 -5.86 10.93
N GLU A 205 9.33 -6.97 11.61
CA GLU A 205 10.11 -7.03 12.85
C GLU A 205 11.59 -6.67 12.57
N GLU A 206 12.18 -7.23 11.51
CA GLU A 206 13.55 -6.89 11.10
C GLU A 206 13.71 -5.42 10.70
N LYS A 207 12.68 -4.81 10.06
CA LYS A 207 12.65 -3.36 9.78
C LYS A 207 12.72 -2.56 11.10
N GLN A 208 11.89 -2.90 12.08
CA GLN A 208 11.87 -2.20 13.37
C GLN A 208 13.20 -2.36 14.11
N TRP A 209 13.79 -3.56 14.09
CA TRP A 209 15.09 -3.79 14.70
C TRP A 209 16.19 -2.95 14.04
N ALA A 210 16.19 -2.84 12.71
CA ALA A 210 17.12 -1.98 11.99
C ALA A 210 16.92 -0.48 12.31
N GLN A 211 15.67 -0.05 12.49
CA GLN A 211 15.34 1.33 12.92
C GLN A 211 15.88 1.63 14.32
N VAL A 212 15.66 0.71 15.28
CA VAL A 212 16.20 0.84 16.66
C VAL A 212 17.73 0.90 16.67
N GLN A 213 18.38 0.18 15.76
CA GLN A 213 19.83 0.24 15.57
C GLN A 213 20.33 1.51 14.86
N GLY A 214 19.43 2.38 14.38
CA GLY A 214 19.77 3.57 13.59
C GLY A 214 20.25 3.27 12.16
N ASN A 215 20.11 2.03 11.69
CA ASN A 215 20.52 1.63 10.34
C ASN A 215 19.39 1.86 9.33
N LYS A 216 19.28 3.11 8.86
CA LYS A 216 18.22 3.55 7.92
C LYS A 216 18.23 2.79 6.59
N ALA A 217 19.42 2.47 6.06
CA ALA A 217 19.56 1.76 4.79
C ALA A 217 18.96 0.33 4.88
N ARG A 218 19.28 -0.40 5.96
CA ARG A 218 18.72 -1.72 6.20
C ARG A 218 17.21 -1.66 6.46
N ALA A 219 16.73 -0.68 7.21
CA ALA A 219 15.29 -0.48 7.43
C ALA A 219 14.55 -0.23 6.10
N ALA A 220 15.12 0.57 5.20
CA ALA A 220 14.55 0.80 3.86
C ALA A 220 14.51 -0.49 3.03
N GLN A 221 15.60 -1.28 3.05
CA GLN A 221 15.66 -2.56 2.35
C GLN A 221 14.60 -3.55 2.87
N MET A 222 14.43 -3.67 4.19
CA MET A 222 13.39 -4.51 4.78
C MET A 222 11.99 -3.99 4.44
N GLY A 223 11.80 -2.66 4.38
CA GLY A 223 10.57 -2.04 3.91
C GLY A 223 10.19 -2.46 2.48
N TRP A 224 11.16 -2.53 1.56
CA TRP A 224 10.93 -3.06 0.21
C TRP A 224 10.50 -4.53 0.22
N GLN A 225 11.11 -5.36 1.07
CA GLN A 225 10.69 -6.77 1.22
C GLN A 225 9.26 -6.87 1.76
N VAL A 226 8.89 -6.08 2.77
CA VAL A 226 7.51 -6.04 3.29
C VAL A 226 6.51 -5.72 2.18
N LYS A 227 6.81 -4.71 1.33
CA LYS A 227 5.95 -4.36 0.18
C LYS A 227 5.85 -5.51 -0.81
N ARG A 228 6.98 -6.12 -1.17
CA ARG A 228 7.04 -7.26 -2.10
C ARG A 228 6.21 -8.45 -1.61
N TYR A 229 6.40 -8.90 -0.37
CA TYR A 229 5.63 -10.03 0.18
C TYR A 229 4.15 -9.69 0.41
N SER A 230 3.82 -8.42 0.68
CA SER A 230 2.42 -7.97 0.72
C SER A 230 1.74 -8.10 -0.64
N ALA A 231 2.41 -7.68 -1.72
CA ALA A 231 1.91 -7.85 -3.08
C ALA A 231 1.78 -9.33 -3.45
N LEU A 232 2.78 -10.15 -3.11
CA LEU A 232 2.77 -11.59 -3.34
C LEU A 232 1.59 -12.28 -2.62
N MET A 233 1.37 -11.97 -1.34
CA MET A 233 0.24 -12.47 -0.56
C MET A 233 -1.11 -12.10 -1.22
N GLN A 234 -1.28 -10.84 -1.62
CA GLN A 234 -2.50 -10.38 -2.30
C GLN A 234 -2.72 -11.07 -3.64
N SER A 235 -1.65 -11.32 -4.41
CA SER A 235 -1.74 -12.03 -5.68
C SER A 235 -2.25 -13.47 -5.49
N PHE A 236 -1.74 -14.19 -4.48
CA PHE A 236 -2.21 -15.54 -4.18
C PHE A 236 -3.64 -15.58 -3.64
N HIS A 237 -4.07 -14.57 -2.88
CA HIS A 237 -5.48 -14.47 -2.48
C HIS A 237 -6.40 -14.27 -3.69
N ARG A 238 -6.06 -13.34 -4.59
CA ARG A 238 -6.83 -13.11 -5.82
C ARG A 238 -6.88 -14.36 -6.69
N GLU A 239 -5.76 -15.05 -6.86
CA GLU A 239 -5.69 -16.28 -7.63
C GLU A 239 -6.53 -17.40 -6.98
N ALA A 240 -6.49 -17.55 -5.66
CA ALA A 240 -7.30 -18.52 -4.95
C ALA A 240 -8.80 -18.24 -5.10
N ASP A 241 -9.20 -16.96 -5.06
CA ASP A 241 -10.60 -16.55 -5.22
C ASP A 241 -11.08 -16.78 -6.66
N LEU A 242 -10.24 -16.52 -7.66
CA LEU A 242 -10.53 -16.83 -9.07
C LEU A 242 -10.72 -18.33 -9.30
N ARG A 243 -9.84 -19.17 -8.74
CA ARG A 243 -9.95 -20.64 -8.82
C ARG A 243 -11.20 -21.17 -8.12
N LEU A 244 -11.61 -20.54 -7.03
CA LEU A 244 -12.85 -20.89 -6.33
C LEU A 244 -14.09 -20.59 -7.21
N LEU A 245 -14.09 -19.46 -7.91
CA LEU A 245 -15.17 -19.11 -8.85
C LEU A 245 -15.22 -20.08 -10.04
N GLU A 246 -14.06 -20.48 -10.57
CA GLU A 246 -13.95 -21.49 -11.62
C GLU A 246 -14.53 -22.83 -11.17
N ALA A 247 -14.14 -23.32 -9.99
CA ALA A 247 -14.69 -24.53 -9.41
C ALA A 247 -16.21 -24.48 -9.21
N ASN A 248 -16.76 -23.32 -8.84
CA ASN A 248 -18.20 -23.15 -8.71
C ASN A 248 -18.91 -23.16 -10.07
N ASN A 249 -18.31 -22.55 -11.10
CA ASN A 249 -18.84 -22.55 -12.46
C ASN A 249 -18.84 -23.97 -13.06
N GLU A 250 -17.79 -24.76 -12.82
CA GLU A 250 -17.73 -26.16 -13.24
C GLU A 250 -18.79 -27.02 -12.54
N ARG A 251 -18.98 -26.86 -11.24
CA ARG A 251 -20.06 -27.55 -10.50
C ARG A 251 -21.43 -27.21 -11.08
N HIS A 252 -21.68 -25.94 -11.36
CA HIS A 252 -22.93 -25.52 -11.97
C HIS A 252 -23.13 -26.10 -13.37
N ARG A 253 -22.09 -26.15 -14.21
CA ARG A 253 -22.14 -26.81 -15.53
C ARG A 253 -22.44 -28.30 -15.41
N GLN A 254 -21.85 -28.99 -14.43
CA GLN A 254 -22.10 -30.41 -14.19
C GLN A 254 -23.53 -30.66 -13.71
N GLU A 255 -24.08 -29.78 -12.86
CA GLU A 255 -25.47 -29.84 -12.41
C GLU A 255 -26.46 -29.62 -13.56
N VAL A 256 -26.22 -28.62 -14.41
CA VAL A 256 -27.06 -28.38 -15.60
C VAL A 256 -26.98 -29.56 -16.57
N ALA A 257 -25.78 -30.11 -16.80
CA ALA A 257 -25.60 -31.28 -17.65
C ALA A 257 -26.29 -32.53 -17.10
N SER A 258 -26.26 -32.75 -15.78
CA SER A 258 -26.93 -33.89 -15.14
C SER A 258 -28.45 -33.76 -15.20
N LEU A 259 -28.99 -32.56 -14.96
CA LEU A 259 -30.42 -32.27 -15.13
C LEU A 259 -30.88 -32.49 -16.58
N GLN A 260 -30.09 -32.06 -17.56
CA GLN A 260 -30.39 -32.27 -18.98
C GLN A 260 -30.36 -33.77 -19.35
N ALA A 261 -29.40 -34.52 -18.81
CA ALA A 261 -29.31 -35.97 -19.01
C ALA A 261 -30.50 -36.70 -18.39
N SER A 262 -30.92 -36.33 -17.17
CA SER A 262 -32.08 -36.91 -16.49
C SER A 262 -33.40 -36.57 -17.22
N ALA A 263 -33.55 -35.33 -17.71
CA ALA A 263 -34.72 -34.93 -18.50
C ALA A 263 -34.85 -35.75 -19.80
N SER A 264 -33.72 -36.07 -20.45
CA SER A 264 -33.69 -36.88 -21.66
C SER A 264 -34.11 -38.34 -21.44
N GLN A 265 -33.94 -38.89 -20.23
CA GLN A 265 -34.36 -40.26 -19.90
C GLN A 265 -35.86 -40.40 -19.63
N VAL A 266 -36.54 -39.31 -19.23
CA VAL A 266 -37.99 -39.32 -18.99
C VAL A 266 -38.79 -39.20 -20.29
N ALA A 267 -38.18 -38.70 -21.37
CA ALA A 267 -38.72 -38.78 -22.73
C ALA A 267 -38.53 -40.18 -23.32
N GLY A 268 -39.19 -41.18 -22.74
CA GLY A 268 -39.20 -42.54 -23.27
C GLY A 268 -39.84 -42.63 -24.68
N PRO A 269 -39.45 -43.64 -25.48
CA PRO A 269 -39.98 -43.88 -26.83
C PRO A 269 -41.38 -44.49 -26.76
N SER A 270 -42.41 -43.68 -26.55
CA SER A 270 -43.79 -44.14 -26.63
C SER A 270 -44.67 -43.11 -27.30
N SER A 271 -44.85 -43.30 -28.62
CA SER A 271 -46.04 -43.01 -29.42
C SER A 271 -45.61 -42.65 -30.83
N SER A 272 -45.61 -43.66 -31.70
CA SER A 272 -45.77 -43.51 -33.14
C SER A 272 -47.03 -42.71 -33.44
N MET A 273 -46.94 -41.38 -33.46
CA MET A 273 -47.97 -40.52 -34.05
C MET A 273 -47.63 -40.28 -35.52
N PRO A 274 -48.61 -40.34 -36.44
CA PRO A 274 -48.37 -40.23 -37.87
C PRO A 274 -47.86 -38.85 -38.25
N LEU A 275 -46.95 -38.84 -39.24
CA LEU A 275 -46.45 -37.70 -39.99
C LEU A 275 -47.51 -36.59 -40.15
N LEU A 276 -47.31 -35.47 -39.45
CA LEU A 276 -47.80 -34.16 -39.88
C LEU A 276 -46.63 -33.42 -40.54
N PRO A 277 -46.84 -32.76 -41.69
CA PRO A 277 -45.77 -32.16 -42.47
C PRO A 277 -45.07 -31.05 -41.67
N PRO A 278 -43.74 -30.87 -41.90
CA PRO A 278 -42.97 -29.88 -41.18
C PRO A 278 -43.51 -28.46 -41.45
N PRO A 279 -43.77 -27.65 -40.41
CA PRO A 279 -44.04 -26.24 -40.61
C PRO A 279 -42.79 -25.58 -41.17
N GLN A 280 -42.96 -24.92 -42.32
CA GLN A 280 -41.89 -24.16 -42.96
C GLN A 280 -41.34 -23.09 -42.00
N PRO A 281 -40.02 -22.89 -41.96
CA PRO A 281 -39.43 -21.86 -41.12
C PRO A 281 -39.84 -20.48 -41.66
N VAL A 282 -40.73 -19.81 -40.95
CA VAL A 282 -40.94 -18.37 -41.12
C VAL A 282 -39.68 -17.69 -40.61
N ALA A 283 -38.93 -17.10 -41.54
CA ALA A 283 -37.80 -16.25 -41.25
C ALA A 283 -38.27 -15.02 -40.47
N ILE A 284 -38.22 -15.09 -39.14
CA ILE A 284 -38.34 -13.91 -38.30
C ILE A 284 -36.95 -13.26 -38.25
N THR A 285 -36.75 -12.31 -39.15
CA THR A 285 -35.64 -11.36 -39.14
C THR A 285 -35.77 -10.47 -37.90
N VAL A 286 -35.30 -10.96 -36.75
CA VAL A 286 -35.11 -10.11 -35.56
C VAL A 286 -33.83 -9.32 -35.77
N GLY A 287 -33.98 -8.06 -36.19
CA GLY A 287 -32.89 -7.09 -36.22
C GLY A 287 -32.40 -6.80 -34.81
N GLY A 288 -31.31 -7.46 -34.42
CA GLY A 288 -30.52 -7.11 -33.24
C GLY A 288 -29.62 -5.90 -33.53
N PRO A 289 -29.53 -4.91 -32.63
CA PRO A 289 -28.64 -3.77 -32.80
C PRO A 289 -27.18 -4.22 -32.71
N GLY A 290 -26.39 -3.76 -33.68
CA GLY A 290 -25.02 -4.18 -33.92
C GLY A 290 -24.10 -4.05 -32.71
N HIS A 291 -23.65 -5.20 -32.19
CA HIS A 291 -22.41 -5.27 -31.44
C HIS A 291 -21.24 -5.05 -32.40
N ARG A 292 -20.69 -3.82 -32.37
CA ARG A 292 -19.35 -3.52 -32.86
C ARG A 292 -18.36 -4.39 -32.10
N SER A 293 -17.85 -5.43 -32.75
CA SER A 293 -16.63 -6.12 -32.38
C SER A 293 -15.46 -5.14 -32.45
N ALA A 294 -15.01 -4.68 -31.28
CA ALA A 294 -13.74 -4.00 -31.13
C ALA A 294 -12.61 -5.01 -31.41
N PRO A 295 -11.56 -4.63 -32.16
CA PRO A 295 -10.45 -5.52 -32.44
C PRO A 295 -9.65 -5.81 -31.15
N SER A 296 -9.33 -7.09 -30.99
CA SER A 296 -8.44 -7.63 -29.96
C SER A 296 -7.14 -6.82 -29.88
N PRO A 297 -6.74 -6.28 -28.72
CA PRO A 297 -5.44 -5.66 -28.57
C PRO A 297 -4.34 -6.73 -28.65
N GLU A 298 -3.41 -6.53 -29.58
CA GLU A 298 -2.14 -7.26 -29.67
C GLU A 298 -1.41 -7.27 -28.31
N PRO A 299 -0.76 -8.39 -27.94
CA PRO A 299 0.14 -8.42 -26.81
C PRO A 299 1.37 -7.57 -27.12
N ARG A 300 1.40 -6.35 -26.58
CA ARG A 300 2.60 -5.49 -26.60
C ARG A 300 3.74 -6.23 -25.90
N LEU A 301 4.79 -6.52 -26.67
CA LEU A 301 6.10 -6.91 -26.14
C LEU A 301 6.56 -5.88 -25.10
N ILE A 302 6.83 -6.38 -23.91
CA ILE A 302 7.56 -5.68 -22.85
C ILE A 302 9.03 -5.60 -23.33
N PRO A 303 9.60 -4.40 -23.59
CA PRO A 303 11.04 -4.28 -23.78
C PRO A 303 11.76 -4.58 -22.46
N PRO A 304 12.96 -5.16 -22.51
CA PRO A 304 13.74 -5.48 -21.32
C PRO A 304 14.12 -4.19 -20.55
N PRO A 305 14.39 -4.28 -19.24
CA PRO A 305 14.84 -3.13 -18.46
C PRO A 305 16.24 -2.73 -18.92
N GLU A 306 16.37 -1.50 -19.42
CA GLU A 306 17.67 -0.88 -19.69
C GLU A 306 18.44 -0.72 -18.37
N GLU A 307 19.53 -1.47 -18.28
CA GLU A 307 20.68 -1.13 -17.45
C GLU A 307 21.30 0.17 -17.96
N GLU A 308 21.17 1.25 -17.20
CA GLU A 308 22.18 2.32 -17.22
C GLU A 308 22.79 2.52 -15.83
N ARG A 309 24.01 1.97 -15.75
CA ARG A 309 25.02 2.19 -14.73
C ARG A 309 25.72 3.56 -14.95
N PRO A 310 26.55 3.99 -13.99
CA PRO A 310 26.70 5.36 -13.54
C PRO A 310 27.70 6.16 -14.39
N LEU A 311 27.72 7.50 -14.26
CA LEU A 311 28.96 8.29 -14.29
C LEU A 311 28.75 9.75 -13.79
N ARG A 312 29.39 10.02 -12.65
CA ARG A 312 30.29 11.17 -12.33
C ARG A 312 29.86 12.64 -12.58
N SER A 313 29.78 13.34 -11.43
CA SER A 313 30.53 14.55 -11.02
C SER A 313 30.22 15.94 -11.61
N ALA A 314 29.88 16.88 -10.70
CA ALA A 314 30.52 18.19 -10.50
C ALA A 314 30.05 18.78 -9.15
N ILE A 315 30.88 18.79 -8.10
CA ILE A 315 31.62 19.95 -7.58
C ILE A 315 30.76 21.24 -7.42
N ALA A 316 30.33 21.51 -6.19
CA ALA A 316 30.24 22.88 -5.66
C ALA A 316 30.28 22.89 -4.11
N LYS A 317 31.40 23.45 -3.61
CA LYS A 317 31.66 24.05 -2.29
C LYS A 317 30.44 24.42 -1.43
N GLY A 318 30.48 24.10 -0.13
CA GLY A 318 29.80 24.94 0.87
C GLY A 318 29.54 24.32 2.24
N LYS A 319 30.43 24.61 3.20
CA LYS A 319 30.25 24.63 4.67
C LYS A 319 30.04 23.29 5.40
N GLN A 320 31.12 22.86 6.07
CA GLN A 320 31.10 21.96 7.22
C GLN A 320 30.19 22.51 8.34
N PRO A 321 29.35 21.67 8.96
CA PRO A 321 29.00 21.81 10.36
C PRO A 321 30.04 21.06 11.21
N GLU A 322 30.78 21.87 11.95
CA GLU A 322 31.61 21.60 13.11
C GLU A 322 31.23 20.32 13.89
N ARG A 323 32.12 19.32 13.85
CA ARG A 323 32.05 18.12 14.67
C ARG A 323 32.38 18.47 16.12
N ARG A 324 31.38 18.46 17.00
CA ARG A 324 31.60 18.36 18.45
C ARG A 324 32.31 17.05 18.79
N PRO A 325 33.38 17.04 19.59
CA PRO A 325 33.99 15.80 20.07
C PRO A 325 33.04 15.08 21.02
N ARG A 326 32.75 13.82 20.68
CA ARG A 326 31.98 12.88 21.49
C ARG A 326 32.80 12.52 22.73
N ARG A 327 32.31 12.95 23.89
CA ARG A 327 32.84 12.60 25.21
C ARG A 327 32.89 11.07 25.35
N VAL A 328 34.09 10.51 25.46
CA VAL A 328 34.30 9.10 25.78
C VAL A 328 34.00 8.93 27.27
N SER A 329 32.90 8.25 27.59
CA SER A 329 32.60 7.85 28.96
C SER A 329 33.49 6.67 29.34
N THR A 330 34.50 6.93 30.16
CA THR A 330 35.26 5.90 30.87
C THR A 330 34.34 5.26 31.91
N THR A 331 33.99 3.99 31.73
CA THR A 331 33.29 3.20 32.74
C THR A 331 34.26 2.86 33.86
N THR A 332 34.12 3.51 35.00
CA THR A 332 34.75 3.12 36.27
C THR A 332 33.86 2.10 36.99
N ASP A 333 34.49 1.13 37.65
CA ASP A 333 33.78 0.25 38.61
C ASP A 333 33.24 1.08 39.78
N LYS A 334 32.34 0.52 40.60
CA LYS A 334 31.70 1.13 41.78
C LYS A 334 32.68 1.77 42.76
N ASP A 335 33.95 1.36 42.73
CA ASP A 335 35.03 1.85 43.59
C ASP A 335 36.04 2.78 42.86
N GLY A 336 35.75 3.24 41.63
CA GLY A 336 36.49 4.34 41.00
C GLY A 336 37.85 4.00 40.36
N ASN A 337 38.24 2.73 40.25
CA ASN A 337 39.54 2.34 39.66
C ASN A 337 39.46 2.04 38.15
N PRO A 338 40.45 2.48 37.33
CA PRO A 338 40.50 2.20 35.90
C PRO A 338 40.85 0.72 35.63
N MET A 339 39.99 0.01 34.89
CA MET A 339 40.21 -1.38 34.50
C MET A 339 41.43 -1.53 33.58
N LYS A 340 42.36 -2.43 33.94
CA LYS A 340 43.49 -2.83 33.10
C LYS A 340 43.02 -3.71 31.93
N PRO A 341 43.46 -3.45 30.69
CA PRO A 341 43.14 -4.31 29.56
C PRO A 341 44.07 -5.53 29.53
N GLY A 342 43.52 -6.73 29.71
CA GLY A 342 44.25 -7.98 29.48
C GLY A 342 43.93 -9.05 30.51
N SER A 343 42.89 -9.85 30.25
CA SER A 343 42.72 -11.16 30.86
C SER A 343 41.70 -11.95 30.05
N VAL A 344 42.21 -12.92 29.29
CA VAL A 344 41.43 -13.98 28.64
C VAL A 344 41.01 -14.93 29.75
N PHE A 345 39.70 -15.15 29.92
CA PHE A 345 39.21 -16.26 30.75
C PHE A 345 38.01 -16.94 30.09
N THR A 346 38.27 -18.15 29.61
CA THR A 346 37.31 -19.20 29.30
C THR A 346 36.63 -19.71 30.57
N GLY A 347 35.34 -20.03 30.50
CA GLY A 347 34.79 -21.14 31.28
C GLY A 347 33.61 -20.83 32.21
N MET A 348 32.52 -21.53 31.91
CA MET A 348 31.61 -22.23 32.83
C MET A 348 30.65 -21.46 33.77
N HIS A 349 29.37 -21.79 33.53
CA HIS A 349 28.34 -22.26 34.47
C HIS A 349 27.85 -21.38 35.65
N HIS A 350 26.54 -21.15 35.54
CA HIS A 350 25.49 -21.34 36.55
C HIS A 350 25.07 -20.21 37.51
N HIS A 351 23.74 -20.21 37.68
CA HIS A 351 22.90 -19.71 38.76
C HIS A 351 22.48 -18.23 38.81
N ARG A 352 21.18 -18.05 38.49
CA ARG A 352 20.14 -17.51 39.38
C ARG A 352 20.54 -16.31 40.24
N ARG A 353 19.87 -15.17 40.02
CA ARG A 353 19.08 -14.49 41.07
C ARG A 353 18.15 -13.45 40.46
N ALA A 354 16.88 -13.57 40.80
CA ALA A 354 15.89 -12.53 40.64
C ALA A 354 16.21 -11.39 41.60
N ALA A 355 16.14 -10.16 41.11
CA ALA A 355 16.03 -8.96 41.93
C ALA A 355 14.92 -8.09 41.35
N SER A 356 13.74 -8.23 41.95
CA SER A 356 12.62 -7.31 41.86
C SER A 356 12.99 -6.02 42.61
N VAL A 357 13.15 -4.89 41.92
CA VAL A 357 13.01 -3.57 42.55
C VAL A 357 12.61 -2.55 41.48
N LEU A 358 11.56 -1.79 41.79
CA LEU A 358 11.22 -0.41 41.36
C LEU A 358 9.77 -0.26 40.87
N SER A 359 8.89 -0.24 41.87
CA SER A 359 7.97 0.86 42.17
C SER A 359 7.92 1.96 41.09
N ARG A 360 6.77 2.09 40.43
CA ARG A 360 6.40 3.28 39.66
C ARG A 360 5.36 4.08 40.44
N PRO A 361 5.45 5.42 40.41
CA PRO A 361 4.58 6.29 41.17
C PRO A 361 3.16 6.30 40.59
N SER A 362 2.17 6.27 41.47
CA SER A 362 0.75 6.40 41.16
C SER A 362 0.46 7.76 40.54
N VAL A 363 -0.02 7.78 39.29
CA VAL A 363 -0.59 8.97 38.66
C VAL A 363 -2.03 9.12 39.18
N ARG A 364 -2.27 10.16 39.97
CA ARG A 364 -3.60 10.57 40.43
C ARG A 364 -4.25 11.37 39.30
N ILE A 365 -5.30 10.84 38.69
CA ILE A 365 -6.12 11.54 37.70
C ILE A 365 -7.28 12.18 38.46
N GLU A 366 -7.25 13.51 38.59
CA GLU A 366 -8.40 14.28 39.07
C GLU A 366 -9.37 14.51 37.91
N VAL A 367 -10.57 13.94 38.03
CA VAL A 367 -11.66 14.12 37.08
C VAL A 367 -12.40 15.40 37.47
N HIS A 368 -12.22 16.46 36.69
CA HIS A 368 -13.01 17.68 36.81
C HIS A 368 -14.39 17.44 36.18
N GLU A 369 -15.41 17.27 37.02
CA GLU A 369 -16.81 17.30 36.58
C GLU A 369 -17.21 18.74 36.24
N THR A 370 -17.72 18.95 35.02
CA THR A 370 -18.30 20.23 34.60
C THR A 370 -19.82 20.19 34.77
N PRO A 371 -20.43 21.18 35.44
CA PRO A 371 -21.87 21.19 35.66
C PRO A 371 -22.63 21.52 34.36
N SER A 372 -23.56 20.62 34.03
CA SER A 372 -24.46 20.73 32.89
C SER A 372 -25.43 21.91 33.05
N ARG A 373 -25.35 22.89 32.14
CA ARG A 373 -26.32 24.00 32.04
C ARG A 373 -27.68 23.47 31.58
N ARG A 374 -28.67 23.50 32.47
CA ARG A 374 -30.10 23.40 32.16
C ARG A 374 -30.51 24.55 31.23
N LEU A 375 -30.94 24.23 30.01
CA LEU A 375 -31.73 25.13 29.18
C LEU A 375 -33.10 25.34 29.84
N LYS A 376 -33.41 26.58 30.22
CA LYS A 376 -34.78 27.04 30.43
C LYS A 376 -35.39 27.28 29.05
N ARG A 377 -36.49 26.59 28.74
CA ARG A 377 -37.43 26.99 27.69
C ARG A 377 -38.29 28.13 28.24
N ALA A 378 -38.39 29.21 27.47
CA ALA A 378 -39.49 30.15 27.49
C ALA A 378 -40.20 30.03 26.14
#